data_AF-A0A832JZS8-F1
#
_entry.id   AF-A0A832JZS8-F1
#
_cell.length_a   1.000
_cell.length_b   1.000
_cell.length_c   1.000
_cell.angle_alpha   90.00
_cell.angle_beta   90.00
_cell.angle_gamma   90.00
#
_symmetry.space_group_name_H-M   'P 1'
#
loop_
_entity.id
_entity.type
_entity.pdbx_description
1 polymer ?
#
loop_
_entity_poly.entity_id
_entity_poly.type
_entity_poly.pdbx_seq_one_letter_code
_entity_poly.pdbx_strand_id
1 'polypeptide(L)'
;MPESPDFDPAAIERLQRLGGTDFVLKMLDLFLDYAAKKISEARAALSAGNLEAVESAVHPLKSSAGNIGAARLRALATQAEDLARERQAEAVTACLAELEAAFAAVKPLLEQKRQALSRPDR
;
A
#
# COMPACT_ATOMS: atom_id res chain seq x y z
N MET A 1 8.56 7.63 21.06
CA MET A 1 8.24 6.18 20.96
C MET A 1 8.61 5.76 19.56
N PRO A 2 9.41 4.71 19.31
CA PRO A 2 9.78 4.39 17.94
C PRO A 2 8.56 3.81 17.23
N GLU A 3 7.92 4.69 16.46
CA GLU A 3 7.15 4.39 15.27
C GLU A 3 7.70 3.16 14.54
N SER A 4 6.86 2.14 14.36
CA SER A 4 7.23 1.00 13.52
C SER A 4 7.59 1.52 12.13
N PRO A 5 8.78 1.19 11.58
CA PRO A 5 9.25 1.74 10.30
C PRO A 5 8.32 1.44 9.11
N ASP A 6 7.35 0.55 9.32
CA ASP A 6 6.39 0.11 8.31
C ASP A 6 5.17 1.02 8.18
N PHE A 7 4.82 1.79 9.22
CA PHE A 7 3.59 2.58 9.28
C PHE A 7 3.75 3.88 10.08
N ASP A 8 3.48 5.02 9.42
CA ASP A 8 3.43 6.35 10.03
C ASP A 8 2.01 6.67 10.53
N PRO A 9 1.76 6.62 11.86
CA PRO A 9 0.45 6.98 12.41
C PRO A 9 0.09 8.45 12.20
N ALA A 10 1.07 9.34 12.02
CA ALA A 10 0.81 10.76 11.82
C ALA A 10 0.15 11.04 10.45
N ALA A 11 0.29 10.14 9.48
CA ALA A 11 -0.44 10.25 8.20
C ALA A 11 -1.95 10.10 8.41
N ILE A 12 -2.36 9.13 9.23
CA ILE A 12 -3.76 8.94 9.61
C ILE A 12 -4.30 10.15 10.38
N GLU A 13 -3.53 10.69 11.32
CA GLU A 13 -3.92 11.90 12.04
C GLU A 13 -4.13 13.10 11.10
N ARG A 14 -3.29 13.26 10.08
CA ARG A 14 -3.47 14.30 9.05
C ARG A 14 -4.75 14.08 8.25
N LEU A 15 -5.01 12.85 7.78
CA LEU A 15 -6.26 12.52 7.08
C LEU A 15 -7.49 12.76 7.97
N GLN A 16 -7.38 12.43 9.26
CA GLN A 16 -8.45 12.65 10.23
C GLN A 16 -8.71 14.14 10.46
N ARG A 17 -7.67 14.98 10.49
CA ARG A 17 -7.84 16.44 10.57
C ARG A 17 -8.43 17.05 9.30
N LEU A 18 -8.17 16.46 8.13
CA LEU A 18 -8.69 16.94 6.85
C LEU A 18 -10.17 16.59 6.64
N GLY A 19 -10.59 15.36 6.98
CA GLY A 19 -11.93 14.85 6.65
C GLY A 19 -12.67 14.15 7.78
N GLY A 20 -12.12 14.12 8.99
CA GLY A 20 -12.68 13.41 10.13
C GLY A 20 -12.45 11.89 10.06
N THR A 21 -12.91 11.19 11.09
CA THR A 21 -12.73 9.73 11.23
C THR A 21 -13.41 8.95 10.10
N ASP A 22 -14.62 9.33 9.68
CA ASP A 22 -15.37 8.64 8.61
C ASP A 22 -14.62 8.65 7.27
N PHE A 23 -13.96 9.77 6.94
CA PHE A 23 -13.12 9.88 5.75
C PHE A 23 -11.93 8.93 5.82
N VAL A 24 -11.25 8.85 6.96
CA VAL A 24 -10.15 7.90 7.17
C VAL A 24 -10.62 6.46 7.01
N LEU A 25 -11.76 6.10 7.60
CA LEU A 25 -12.32 4.75 7.51
C LEU A 25 -12.58 4.35 6.05
N LYS A 26 -13.17 5.25 5.25
CA LYS A 26 -13.40 5.04 3.81
C LYS A 26 -12.10 4.93 3.03
N MET A 27 -11.12 5.78 3.32
CA MET A 27 -9.81 5.76 2.65
C MET A 27 -9.04 4.47 2.95
N LEU A 28 -9.10 3.97 4.19
CA LEU A 28 -8.52 2.69 4.58
C LEU A 28 -9.18 1.53 3.84
N ASP A 29 -10.51 1.49 3.79
CA ASP A 29 -11.28 0.44 3.11
C ASP A 29 -10.96 0.40 1.61
N LEU A 30 -10.99 1.57 0.97
CA LEU A 30 -10.65 1.73 -0.44
C LEU A 30 -9.20 1.33 -0.71
N PHE A 31 -8.27 1.73 0.16
CA PHE A 31 -6.86 1.38 0.03
C PHE A 31 -6.64 -0.14 0.10
N LEU A 32 -7.29 -0.84 1.04
CA LEU A 32 -7.14 -2.28 1.20
C LEU A 32 -7.63 -3.06 -0.03
N ASP A 33 -8.81 -2.71 -0.56
CA ASP A 33 -9.34 -3.35 -1.77
C ASP A 33 -8.48 -2.99 -3.01
N TYR A 34 -8.11 -1.71 -3.13
CA TYR A 34 -7.30 -1.22 -4.24
C TYR A 34 -5.92 -1.86 -4.27
N ALA A 35 -5.24 -1.93 -3.13
CA ALA A 35 -3.91 -2.50 -3.01
C ALA A 35 -3.90 -3.99 -3.37
N ALA A 36 -4.87 -4.76 -2.87
CA ALA A 36 -5.00 -6.17 -3.22
C ALA A 36 -5.18 -6.37 -4.74
N LYS A 37 -6.05 -5.58 -5.37
CA LYS A 37 -6.26 -5.61 -6.82
C LYS A 37 -4.99 -5.24 -7.60
N LYS A 38 -4.30 -4.16 -7.20
CA LYS A 38 -3.08 -3.69 -7.87
C LYS A 38 -1.92 -4.68 -7.76
N ILE A 39 -1.73 -5.30 -6.60
CA ILE A 39 -0.70 -6.33 -6.42
C ILE A 39 -1.01 -7.54 -7.32
N SER A 40 -2.27 -7.96 -7.40
CA SER A 40 -2.68 -9.06 -8.28
C SER A 40 -2.52 -8.72 -9.76
N GLU A 41 -2.89 -7.50 -10.17
CA GLU A 41 -2.69 -7.00 -11.54
C GLU A 41 -1.20 -6.95 -11.91
N ALA A 42 -0.35 -6.42 -11.01
CA ALA A 42 1.10 -6.36 -11.21
C ALA A 42 1.70 -7.78 -11.37
N ARG A 43 1.26 -8.74 -10.57
CA ARG A 43 1.70 -10.14 -10.67
C ARG A 43 1.29 -10.79 -11.99
N ALA A 44 0.06 -10.55 -12.44
CA ALA A 44 -0.42 -11.05 -13.72
C ALA A 44 0.34 -10.42 -14.91
N ALA A 45 0.57 -9.10 -14.85
CA ALA A 45 1.36 -8.38 -15.84
C ALA A 45 2.80 -8.89 -15.93
N LEU A 46 3.44 -9.13 -14.79
CA LEU A 46 4.76 -9.74 -14.71
C LEU A 46 4.78 -11.13 -15.35
N SER A 47 3.79 -11.98 -15.06
CA SER A 47 3.69 -13.31 -15.67
C SER A 47 3.46 -13.28 -17.18
N ALA A 48 2.89 -12.20 -17.69
CA ALA A 48 2.74 -11.94 -19.12
C ALA A 48 3.99 -11.27 -19.76
N GLY A 49 5.04 -10.99 -18.97
CA GLY A 49 6.23 -10.28 -19.42
C GLY A 49 6.01 -8.78 -19.69
N ASN A 50 4.90 -8.22 -19.23
CA ASN A 50 4.52 -6.83 -19.47
C ASN A 50 4.91 -5.93 -18.30
N LEU A 51 6.16 -5.45 -18.31
CA LEU A 51 6.70 -4.60 -17.24
C LEU A 51 6.09 -3.19 -17.23
N GLU A 52 5.63 -2.67 -18.36
CA GLU A 52 4.89 -1.39 -18.42
C GLU A 52 3.56 -1.48 -17.66
N ALA A 53 2.86 -2.61 -17.79
CA ALA A 53 1.64 -2.85 -17.01
C ALA A 53 1.95 -3.03 -15.50
N VAL A 54 3.11 -3.59 -15.14
CA VAL A 54 3.57 -3.60 -13.73
C VAL A 54 3.74 -2.18 -13.22
N GLU A 55 4.47 -1.32 -13.93
CA GLU A 55 4.66 0.10 -13.58
C GLU A 55 3.31 0.80 -13.35
N SER A 56 2.39 0.65 -14.30
CA SER A 56 1.06 1.27 -14.24
C SER A 56 0.22 0.77 -13.05
N ALA A 57 0.42 -0.48 -12.61
CA ALA A 57 -0.27 -1.04 -11.46
C ALA A 57 0.34 -0.54 -10.12
N VAL A 58 1.66 -0.45 -10.02
CA VAL A 58 2.36 -0.05 -8.77
C VAL A 58 2.41 1.47 -8.56
N HIS A 59 2.37 2.26 -9.63
CA HIS A 59 2.40 3.73 -9.58
C HIS A 59 1.30 4.34 -8.67
N PRO A 60 0.00 4.02 -8.84
CA PRO A 60 -1.04 4.56 -7.97
C PRO A 60 -1.02 3.93 -6.57
N LEU A 61 -0.49 2.71 -6.43
CA LEU A 61 -0.33 2.05 -5.14
C LEU A 61 0.67 2.80 -4.24
N LYS A 62 1.80 3.24 -4.81
CA LYS A 62 2.79 4.10 -4.14
C LYS A 62 2.17 5.37 -3.57
N SER A 63 1.34 6.04 -4.36
CA SER A 63 0.67 7.28 -3.96
C SER A 63 -0.34 7.04 -2.83
N SER A 64 -1.14 5.98 -2.97
CA SER A 64 -2.14 5.61 -1.96
C SER A 64 -1.49 5.18 -0.64
N ALA A 65 -0.39 4.42 -0.71
CA ALA A 65 0.39 4.03 0.47
C ALA A 65 1.01 5.25 1.18
N GLY A 66 1.45 6.25 0.42
CA GLY A 66 1.92 7.52 0.97
C GLY A 66 0.84 8.29 1.74
N ASN A 67 -0.39 8.32 1.23
CA ASN A 67 -1.51 9.00 1.90
C ASN A 67 -1.87 8.36 3.24
N ILE A 68 -1.87 7.02 3.30
CA ILE A 68 -2.23 6.25 4.51
C ILE A 68 -1.07 6.15 5.51
N GLY A 69 0.16 6.51 5.10
CA GLY A 69 1.36 6.39 5.92
C GLY A 69 2.02 5.01 5.88
N ALA A 70 1.66 4.15 4.93
CA ALA A 70 2.29 2.84 4.77
C ALA A 70 3.66 2.97 4.10
N ALA A 71 4.66 3.43 4.88
CA ALA A 71 5.99 3.75 4.40
C ALA A 71 6.69 2.57 3.71
N ARG A 72 6.58 1.36 4.28
CA ARG A 72 7.16 0.14 3.71
C ARG A 72 6.52 -0.22 2.36
N LEU A 73 5.19 -0.16 2.25
CA LEU A 73 4.48 -0.41 0.99
C LEU A 73 4.86 0.62 -0.08
N ARG A 74 4.96 1.89 0.29
CA ARG A 74 5.39 2.95 -0.62
C ARG A 74 6.82 2.71 -1.13
N ALA A 75 7.74 2.30 -0.25
CA ALA A 75 9.12 2.01 -0.63
C ALA A 75 9.20 0.83 -1.62
N LEU A 76 8.52 -0.29 -1.32
CA LEU A 76 8.48 -1.47 -2.18
C LEU A 76 7.78 -1.17 -3.52
N ALA A 77 6.69 -0.42 -3.52
CA ALA A 77 6.02 -0.02 -4.76
C ALA A 77 6.91 0.90 -5.63
N THR A 78 7.70 1.78 -5.01
CA THR A 78 8.68 2.62 -5.71
C THR A 78 9.81 1.78 -6.29
N GLN A 79 10.30 0.79 -5.54
CA GLN A 79 11.34 -0.11 -6.02
C GLN A 79 10.83 -0.99 -7.18
N ALA A 80 9.61 -1.51 -7.09
CA ALA A 80 8.99 -2.26 -8.18
C ALA A 80 8.80 -1.41 -9.45
N GLU A 81 8.42 -0.14 -9.30
CA GLU A 81 8.31 0.84 -10.39
C GLU A 81 9.66 1.05 -11.09
N ASP A 82 10.72 1.28 -10.31
CA ASP A 82 12.07 1.52 -10.83
C ASP A 82 12.64 0.28 -11.54
N LEU A 83 12.53 -0.90 -10.93
CA LEU A 83 12.96 -2.16 -11.51
C LEU A 83 12.18 -2.52 -12.79
N ALA A 84 10.88 -2.19 -12.85
CA ALA A 84 10.07 -2.37 -14.05
C ALA A 84 10.54 -1.45 -15.18
N ARG A 85 10.87 -0.20 -14.85
CA ARG A 85 11.45 0.77 -15.80
C ARG A 85 12.83 0.35 -16.31
N GLU A 86 13.66 -0.23 -15.45
CA GLU A 86 14.96 -0.82 -15.81
C GLU A 86 14.84 -2.16 -16.56
N ARG A 87 13.61 -2.66 -16.76
CA ARG A 87 13.28 -3.93 -17.41
C ARG A 87 13.87 -5.16 -16.70
N GLN A 88 14.05 -5.11 -15.39
CA GLN A 88 14.61 -6.18 -14.58
C GLN A 88 13.53 -7.15 -14.07
N ALA A 89 13.01 -8.02 -14.94
CA ALA A 89 11.89 -8.92 -14.60
C ALA A 89 12.13 -9.79 -13.36
N GLU A 90 13.32 -10.35 -13.17
CA GLU A 90 13.65 -11.16 -11.99
C GLU A 90 13.62 -10.35 -10.69
N ALA A 91 14.18 -9.13 -10.71
CA ALA A 91 14.18 -8.25 -9.55
C ALA A 91 12.76 -7.75 -9.23
N VAL A 92 11.96 -7.42 -10.26
CA VAL A 92 10.53 -7.07 -10.10
C VAL A 92 9.77 -8.23 -9.44
N THR A 93 10.08 -9.47 -9.82
CA THR A 93 9.45 -10.66 -9.23
C THR A 93 9.70 -10.75 -7.73
N ALA A 94 10.96 -10.60 -7.31
CA ALA A 94 11.32 -10.60 -5.89
C ALA A 94 10.66 -9.43 -5.15
N CYS A 95 10.68 -8.24 -5.74
CA CYS A 95 10.09 -7.04 -5.14
C CYS A 95 8.56 -7.12 -4.99
N LEU A 96 7.85 -7.66 -5.99
CA LEU A 96 6.40 -7.88 -5.90
C LEU A 96 6.03 -8.91 -4.84
N ALA A 97 6.86 -9.95 -4.66
CA ALA A 97 6.66 -10.92 -3.57
C ALA A 97 6.83 -10.27 -2.19
N GLU A 98 7.86 -9.41 -2.03
CA GLU A 98 8.03 -8.63 -0.79
C GLU A 98 6.88 -7.63 -0.56
N LEU A 99 6.38 -6.99 -1.63
CA LEU A 99 5.25 -6.07 -1.57
C LEU A 99 3.97 -6.79 -1.11
N GLU A 100 3.71 -7.98 -1.66
CA GLU A 100 2.57 -8.83 -1.28
C GLU A 100 2.67 -9.25 0.20
N ALA A 101 3.86 -9.66 0.65
CA ALA A 101 4.10 -10.03 2.05
C ALA A 101 3.94 -8.83 3.00
N ALA A 102 4.48 -7.66 2.64
CA ALA A 102 4.32 -6.43 3.41
C ALA A 102 2.85 -6.00 3.48
N PHE A 103 2.11 -6.12 2.38
CA PHE A 103 0.68 -5.83 2.34
C PHE A 103 -0.10 -6.79 3.25
N ALA A 104 0.18 -8.09 3.17
CA ALA A 104 -0.45 -9.10 4.01
C ALA A 104 -0.16 -8.88 5.52
N ALA A 105 1.03 -8.38 5.87
CA ALA A 105 1.39 -8.04 7.24
C ALA A 105 0.67 -6.78 7.75
N VAL A 106 0.55 -5.74 6.92
CA VAL A 106 -0.05 -4.46 7.33
C VAL A 106 -1.58 -4.44 7.21
N LYS A 107 -2.17 -5.27 6.34
CA LYS A 107 -3.62 -5.41 6.19
C LYS A 107 -4.35 -5.60 7.53
N PRO A 108 -4.03 -6.61 8.36
CA PRO A 108 -4.70 -6.82 9.64
C PRO A 108 -4.45 -5.68 10.65
N LEU A 109 -3.31 -4.98 10.55
CA LEU A 109 -3.00 -3.79 11.36
C LEU A 109 -3.92 -2.61 10.98
N LEU A 110 -4.11 -2.37 9.68
CA LEU A 110 -5.00 -1.34 9.16
C LEU A 110 -6.47 -1.65 9.49
N GLU A 111 -6.90 -2.90 9.36
CA GLU A 111 -8.25 -3.34 9.73
C GLU A 111 -8.52 -3.16 11.23
N GLN A 112 -7.55 -3.50 12.09
CA GLN A 112 -7.65 -3.24 13.54
C GLN A 112 -7.72 -1.74 13.85
N LYS A 113 -6.86 -0.92 13.23
CA LYS A 113 -6.88 0.54 13.39
C LYS A 113 -8.23 1.12 12.95
N ARG A 114 -8.77 0.67 11.81
CA ARG A 114 -10.10 1.03 11.32
C ARG A 114 -11.18 0.67 12.32
N GLN A 115 -11.17 -0.54 12.89
CA GLN A 115 -12.14 -0.94 13.92
C GLN A 115 -12.03 -0.10 15.21
N ALA A 116 -10.80 0.22 15.64
CA ALA A 116 -10.56 1.07 16.79
C ALA A 116 -11.07 2.51 16.56
N LEU A 117 -10.89 3.05 15.35
CA LEU A 117 -11.40 4.36 14.96
C LEU A 117 -12.93 4.38 14.79
N SER A 118 -13.53 3.28 14.31
CA SER A 118 -14.97 3.14 14.09
C SER A 118 -15.77 2.84 15.36
N ARG A 119 -15.11 2.43 16.44
CA ARG A 119 -15.72 2.38 17.77
C ARG A 119 -15.40 3.70 18.47
N PRO A 120 -16.21 4.76 18.31
CA PRO A 120 -16.10 5.88 19.23
C PRO A 120 -16.38 5.33 20.63
N ASP A 121 -15.48 5.64 21.56
CA ASP A 121 -15.68 5.40 22.97
C ASP A 121 -17.03 6.02 23.39
N ARG A 122 -17.73 5.29 24.27
CA ARG A 122 -19.08 5.54 24.75
C ARG A 122 -19.19 6.83 25.55
#